data_AF-A0AAN5CIN3-F1
#
_entry.id   AF-A0AAN5CIN3-F1
#
_cell.length_a   1.000
_cell.length_b   1.000
_cell.length_c   1.000
_cell.angle_alpha   90.00
_cell.angle_beta   90.00
_cell.angle_gamma   90.00
#
_symmetry.space_group_name_H-M   'P 1'
#
loop_
_entity.id
_entity.type
_entity.pdbx_description
1 polymer ?
#
loop_
_entity_poly.entity_id
_entity_poly.type
_entity_poly.pdbx_seq_one_letter_code
_entity_poly.pdbx_strand_id
1 'polypeptide(L)'
;LKLKAALQGIFFFLELITYFILSPYARNKWEHFFLTTVSWCLVHGMDGFVLEFEKRYHGLFILHTLSSIDRSRQSNLTVLVFLRVIPSLNNSFGSLTLSQAASDFVHQAIFVFYFVPCLYLHDERLYALSENVGFVLIITYEICGLSHVCIAINRFVAVNAPFVYSRLFRYADFLKYVVFVITVALLDFFSILRVHSINKRHSNTGAQDAASAMRQRRERNLVFQTALQGIFFTSELITFFMLSPHARNKWEMFLLATMSWCLVHAMDGFIVLCCNRDFRQQIRKSI
;
A
#
# COMPACT_ATOMS: atom_id res chain seq x y z
N LEU A 1 -4.50 4.79 -26.00
CA LEU A 1 -4.34 5.16 -24.57
C LEU A 1 -4.91 6.55 -24.25
N LYS A 2 -4.52 7.63 -24.98
CA LYS A 2 -4.97 9.01 -24.70
C LYS A 2 -6.49 9.24 -24.85
N LEU A 3 -7.12 8.66 -25.88
CA LEU A 3 -8.58 8.77 -26.09
C LEU A 3 -9.41 8.09 -24.99
N LYS A 4 -8.95 6.92 -24.49
CA LYS A 4 -9.63 6.19 -23.40
C LYS A 4 -9.64 7.01 -22.10
N ALA A 5 -8.51 7.63 -21.76
CA ALA A 5 -8.40 8.49 -20.58
C ALA A 5 -9.24 9.78 -20.70
N ALA A 6 -9.32 10.37 -21.90
CA ALA A 6 -10.17 11.53 -22.15
C ALA A 6 -11.66 11.18 -22.01
N LEU A 7 -12.09 10.05 -22.58
CA LEU A 7 -13.46 9.56 -22.44
C LEU A 7 -13.81 9.26 -20.98
N GLN A 8 -12.92 8.60 -20.24
CA GLN A 8 -13.12 8.32 -18.81
C GLN A 8 -13.29 9.60 -17.99
N GLY A 9 -12.50 10.65 -18.25
CA GLY A 9 -12.66 11.95 -17.60
C GLY A 9 -13.99 12.64 -17.95
N ILE A 10 -14.46 12.53 -19.19
CA ILE A 10 -15.75 13.09 -19.62
C ILE A 10 -16.90 12.37 -18.91
N PHE A 11 -16.87 11.04 -18.79
CA PHE A 11 -17.92 10.28 -18.12
C PHE A 11 -17.98 10.56 -16.62
N PHE A 12 -16.82 10.65 -15.95
CA PHE A 12 -16.76 11.05 -14.54
C PHE A 12 -17.31 12.48 -14.32
N PHE A 13 -17.02 13.39 -15.25
CA PHE A 13 -17.57 14.74 -15.18
C PHE A 13 -19.10 14.78 -15.35
N LEU A 14 -19.64 13.97 -16.26
CA LEU A 14 -21.09 13.82 -16.44
C LEU A 14 -21.77 13.23 -15.19
N GLU A 15 -21.11 12.30 -14.51
CA GLU A 15 -21.59 11.73 -13.24
C GLU A 15 -21.73 12.81 -12.17
N LEU A 16 -20.70 13.62 -11.97
CA LEU A 16 -20.71 14.72 -11.00
C LEU A 16 -21.84 15.72 -11.29
N ILE A 17 -22.11 16.01 -12.56
CA ILE A 17 -23.25 16.84 -12.96
C ILE A 17 -24.58 16.18 -12.56
N THR A 18 -24.76 14.89 -12.88
CA THR A 18 -26.00 14.19 -12.52
C THR A 18 -26.23 14.14 -11.01
N TYR A 19 -25.17 13.89 -10.23
CA TYR A 19 -25.25 13.75 -8.79
C TYR A 19 -25.42 15.09 -8.08
N PHE A 20 -24.56 16.08 -8.36
CA PHE A 20 -24.56 17.34 -7.60
C PHE A 20 -25.47 18.42 -8.17
N ILE A 21 -25.71 18.40 -9.49
CA ILE A 21 -26.47 19.47 -10.15
C ILE A 21 -27.90 19.00 -10.42
N LEU A 22 -28.12 17.78 -10.91
CA LEU A 22 -29.45 17.34 -11.33
C LEU A 22 -30.25 16.65 -10.22
N SER A 23 -29.63 15.84 -9.36
CA SER A 23 -30.33 15.11 -8.29
C SER A 23 -31.17 16.00 -7.35
N PRO A 24 -30.77 17.24 -6.99
CA PRO A 24 -31.58 18.10 -6.12
C PRO A 24 -32.91 18.55 -6.76
N TYR A 25 -33.04 18.46 -8.08
CA TYR A 25 -34.25 18.81 -8.82
C TYR A 25 -35.16 17.60 -9.09
N ALA A 26 -34.84 16.43 -8.53
CA ALA A 26 -35.66 15.23 -8.66
C ALA A 26 -37.04 15.41 -8.02
N ARG A 27 -38.09 15.10 -8.76
CA ARG A 27 -39.49 15.31 -8.33
C ARG A 27 -40.02 14.19 -7.45
N ASN A 28 -39.34 13.05 -7.45
CA ASN A 28 -39.70 11.90 -6.64
C ASN A 28 -38.45 11.07 -6.27
N LYS A 29 -38.63 10.19 -5.27
CA LYS A 29 -37.54 9.35 -4.74
C LYS A 29 -36.92 8.43 -5.80
N TRP A 30 -37.68 8.03 -6.81
CA TRP A 30 -37.18 7.20 -7.90
C TRP A 30 -36.30 8.00 -8.84
N GLU A 31 -36.69 9.21 -9.24
CA GLU A 31 -35.86 10.12 -10.03
C GLU A 31 -34.54 10.43 -9.33
N HIS A 32 -34.58 10.67 -8.02
CA HIS A 32 -33.38 10.91 -7.23
C HIS A 32 -32.46 9.69 -7.24
N PHE A 33 -33.02 8.49 -7.01
CA PHE A 33 -32.29 7.22 -7.10
C PHE A 33 -31.69 6.98 -8.49
N PHE A 34 -32.40 7.31 -9.57
CA PHE A 34 -31.88 7.20 -10.93
C PHE A 34 -30.70 8.16 -11.17
N LEU A 35 -30.84 9.42 -10.75
CA LEU A 35 -29.80 10.43 -10.97
C LEU A 35 -28.53 10.18 -10.16
N THR A 36 -28.65 9.58 -8.97
CA THR A 36 -27.49 9.31 -8.11
C THR A 36 -26.93 7.91 -8.32
N THR A 37 -27.76 6.88 -8.18
CA THR A 37 -27.29 5.48 -8.13
C THR A 37 -27.16 4.85 -9.51
N VAL A 38 -28.08 5.13 -10.43
CA VAL A 38 -28.05 4.54 -11.79
C VAL A 38 -26.99 5.22 -12.66
N SER A 39 -26.84 6.54 -12.59
CA SER A 39 -25.74 7.25 -13.26
C SER A 39 -24.37 6.74 -12.79
N TRP A 40 -24.19 6.56 -11.49
CA TRP A 40 -22.98 5.99 -10.88
C TRP A 40 -22.71 4.56 -11.40
N CYS A 41 -23.73 3.69 -11.39
CA CYS A 41 -23.61 2.32 -11.90
C CYS A 41 -23.33 2.25 -13.41
N LEU A 42 -23.83 3.20 -14.21
CA LEU A 42 -23.57 3.25 -15.65
C LEU A 42 -22.12 3.66 -15.92
N VAL A 43 -21.60 4.68 -15.24
CA VAL A 43 -20.22 5.16 -15.45
C VAL A 43 -19.20 4.11 -15.01
N HIS A 44 -19.40 3.48 -13.84
CA HIS A 44 -18.52 2.42 -13.35
C HIS A 44 -18.79 1.04 -13.99
N GLY A 45 -20.00 0.83 -14.53
CA GLY A 45 -20.34 -0.34 -15.34
C GLY A 45 -19.75 -0.27 -16.74
N MET A 46 -19.64 0.93 -17.33
CA MET A 46 -19.06 1.19 -18.65
C MET A 46 -17.57 0.89 -18.76
N ASP A 47 -16.83 0.83 -17.65
CA ASP A 47 -15.48 0.26 -17.64
C ASP A 47 -15.47 -1.24 -18.05
N GLY A 48 -16.62 -1.93 -17.96
CA GLY A 48 -16.86 -3.28 -18.48
C GLY A 48 -17.87 -3.38 -19.65
N PHE A 49 -18.48 -2.29 -20.10
CA PHE A 49 -19.67 -2.28 -21.00
C PHE A 49 -19.38 -1.79 -22.42
N VAL A 50 -18.19 -2.09 -22.96
CA VAL A 50 -17.93 -2.00 -24.42
C VAL A 50 -18.59 -3.16 -25.18
N LEU A 51 -19.19 -4.12 -24.49
CA LEU A 51 -19.94 -5.20 -25.09
C LEU A 51 -21.35 -5.26 -24.48
N GLU A 52 -22.30 -4.98 -25.36
CA GLU A 52 -23.65 -5.55 -25.39
C GLU A 52 -24.78 -4.74 -24.75
N PHE A 53 -25.87 -4.67 -25.53
CA PHE A 53 -26.97 -3.74 -25.43
C PHE A 53 -28.26 -4.49 -25.06
N GLU A 54 -29.17 -3.74 -24.43
CA GLU A 54 -30.63 -3.92 -24.37
C GLU A 54 -31.34 -4.67 -23.22
N LYS A 55 -32.68 -4.46 -23.17
CA LYS A 55 -33.49 -3.93 -22.05
C LYS A 55 -34.38 -4.96 -21.30
N ARG A 56 -34.85 -4.48 -20.13
CA ARG A 56 -36.21 -4.58 -19.48
C ARG A 56 -36.36 -5.54 -18.29
N TYR A 57 -37.27 -5.13 -17.38
CA TYR A 57 -37.69 -5.66 -16.07
C TYR A 57 -36.94 -5.10 -14.85
N HIS A 58 -37.67 -4.42 -13.94
CA HIS A 58 -37.11 -3.82 -12.72
C HIS A 58 -36.39 -4.83 -11.80
N GLY A 59 -36.84 -6.09 -11.74
CA GLY A 59 -36.12 -7.17 -11.05
C GLY A 59 -34.86 -7.62 -11.78
N LEU A 60 -34.92 -7.68 -13.12
CA LEU A 60 -33.76 -7.97 -13.97
C LEU A 60 -32.75 -6.82 -13.95
N PHE A 61 -33.21 -5.59 -13.78
CA PHE A 61 -32.38 -4.39 -13.64
C PHE A 61 -31.61 -4.41 -12.33
N ILE A 62 -32.26 -4.71 -11.20
CA ILE A 62 -31.57 -4.88 -9.92
C ILE A 62 -30.56 -6.02 -10.00
N LEU A 63 -30.94 -7.17 -10.56
CA LEU A 63 -30.01 -8.27 -10.80
C LEU A 63 -28.86 -7.87 -11.73
N HIS A 64 -29.13 -7.07 -12.75
CA HIS A 64 -28.11 -6.58 -13.68
C HIS A 64 -27.15 -5.62 -12.98
N THR A 65 -27.65 -4.69 -12.17
CA THR A 65 -26.86 -3.77 -11.34
C THR A 65 -26.02 -4.53 -10.30
N LEU A 66 -26.59 -5.51 -9.61
CA LEU A 66 -25.83 -6.35 -8.68
C LEU A 66 -24.75 -7.15 -9.42
N SER A 67 -25.08 -7.68 -10.60
CA SER A 67 -24.12 -8.40 -11.43
C SER A 67 -23.01 -7.49 -11.97
N SER A 68 -23.30 -6.22 -12.27
CA SER A 68 -22.30 -5.25 -12.74
C SER A 68 -21.38 -4.82 -11.61
N ILE A 69 -21.93 -4.59 -10.41
CA ILE A 69 -21.13 -4.29 -9.21
C ILE A 69 -20.24 -5.49 -8.87
N ASP A 70 -20.76 -6.72 -8.91
CA ASP A 70 -19.94 -7.91 -8.63
C ASP A 70 -18.85 -8.14 -9.68
N ARG A 71 -19.15 -7.94 -10.97
CA ARG A 71 -18.12 -7.95 -12.04
C ARG A 71 -17.05 -6.88 -11.80
N SER A 72 -17.45 -5.66 -11.44
CA SER A 72 -16.51 -4.59 -11.11
C SER A 72 -15.62 -4.96 -9.91
N ARG A 73 -16.21 -5.56 -8.87
CA ARG A 73 -15.48 -6.04 -7.68
C ARG A 73 -14.46 -7.10 -8.02
N GLN A 74 -14.83 -8.06 -8.86
CA GLN A 74 -13.92 -9.10 -9.36
C GLN A 74 -12.79 -8.50 -10.21
N SER A 75 -13.08 -7.47 -11.00
CA SER A 75 -12.08 -6.77 -11.80
C SER A 75 -11.07 -6.01 -10.92
N ASN A 76 -11.55 -5.32 -9.89
CA ASN A 76 -10.69 -4.63 -8.91
C ASN A 76 -9.86 -5.62 -8.10
N LEU A 77 -10.43 -6.77 -7.72
CA LEU A 77 -9.70 -7.86 -7.08
C LEU A 77 -8.60 -8.41 -8.02
N THR A 78 -8.90 -8.55 -9.31
CA THR A 78 -7.91 -8.96 -10.32
C THR A 78 -6.78 -7.94 -10.38
N VAL A 79 -7.11 -6.65 -10.43
CA VAL A 79 -6.11 -5.57 -10.42
C VAL A 79 -5.23 -5.64 -9.15
N LEU A 80 -5.81 -5.88 -7.97
CA LEU A 80 -5.06 -6.04 -6.71
C LEU A 80 -4.08 -7.22 -6.74
N VAL A 81 -4.52 -8.36 -7.30
CA VAL A 81 -3.71 -9.58 -7.40
C VAL A 81 -2.59 -9.42 -8.42
N PHE A 82 -2.91 -8.89 -9.60
CA PHE A 82 -1.98 -8.86 -10.74
C PHE A 82 -1.05 -7.65 -10.76
N LEU A 83 -1.43 -6.49 -10.20
CA LEU A 83 -0.56 -5.30 -10.22
C LEU A 83 0.78 -5.52 -9.53
N ARG A 84 0.81 -6.32 -8.47
CA ARG A 84 2.05 -6.63 -7.73
C ARG A 84 2.97 -7.60 -8.48
N VAL A 85 2.43 -8.30 -9.49
CA VAL A 85 3.16 -9.29 -10.28
C VAL A 85 3.78 -8.66 -11.54
N ILE A 86 3.22 -7.56 -12.05
CA ILE A 86 3.65 -6.92 -13.30
C ILE A 86 4.81 -5.95 -13.03
N PRO A 87 6.06 -6.27 -13.44
CA PRO A 87 7.22 -5.43 -13.10
C PRO A 87 7.18 -4.04 -13.73
N SER A 88 6.56 -3.89 -14.92
CA SER A 88 6.40 -2.60 -15.60
C SER A 88 5.46 -1.63 -14.87
N LEU A 89 4.68 -2.12 -13.90
CA LEU A 89 3.79 -1.35 -13.04
C LEU A 89 4.38 -1.14 -11.64
N ASN A 90 5.64 -1.52 -11.40
CA ASN A 90 6.36 -1.20 -10.16
C ASN A 90 6.89 0.25 -10.19
N ASN A 91 5.97 1.21 -10.28
CA ASN A 91 6.23 2.64 -10.32
C ASN A 91 5.11 3.41 -9.60
N SER A 92 5.23 4.74 -9.50
CA SER A 92 4.23 5.57 -8.80
C SER A 92 2.82 5.43 -9.40
N PHE A 93 2.70 5.29 -10.72
CA PHE A 93 1.41 5.08 -11.38
C PHE A 93 0.76 3.75 -10.94
N GLY A 94 1.52 2.65 -10.92
CA GLY A 94 1.01 1.35 -10.47
C GLY A 94 0.65 1.34 -8.99
N SER A 95 1.44 2.00 -8.13
CA SER A 95 1.12 2.15 -6.70
C SER A 95 -0.19 2.92 -6.47
N LEU A 96 -0.41 4.03 -7.18
CA LEU A 96 -1.66 4.79 -7.11
C LEU A 96 -2.85 3.98 -7.64
N THR A 97 -2.67 3.26 -8.75
CA THR A 97 -3.70 2.38 -9.33
C THR A 97 -4.05 1.23 -8.38
N LEU A 98 -3.06 0.68 -7.67
CA LEU A 98 -3.29 -0.33 -6.64
C LEU A 98 -4.11 0.21 -5.47
N SER A 99 -3.78 1.42 -4.99
CA SER A 99 -4.53 2.10 -3.93
C SER A 99 -5.97 2.37 -4.33
N GLN A 100 -6.20 2.82 -5.58
CA GLN A 100 -7.54 3.04 -6.11
C GLN A 100 -8.33 1.72 -6.17
N ALA A 101 -7.78 0.67 -6.77
CA ALA A 101 -8.44 -0.63 -6.87
C ALA A 101 -8.76 -1.24 -5.50
N ALA A 102 -7.93 -0.98 -4.48
CA ALA A 102 -8.21 -1.40 -3.11
C ALA A 102 -9.44 -0.68 -2.54
N SER A 103 -9.50 0.64 -2.74
CA SER A 103 -10.64 1.45 -2.30
C SER A 103 -11.94 1.03 -2.99
N ASP A 104 -11.90 0.87 -4.32
CA ASP A 104 -13.04 0.45 -5.13
C ASP A 104 -13.53 -0.95 -4.73
N PHE A 105 -12.61 -1.88 -4.47
CA PHE A 105 -12.96 -3.21 -3.98
C PHE A 105 -13.70 -3.16 -2.63
N VAL A 106 -13.20 -2.38 -1.67
CA VAL A 106 -13.84 -2.24 -0.34
C VAL A 106 -15.21 -1.57 -0.47
N HIS A 107 -15.30 -0.48 -1.23
CA HIS A 107 -16.54 0.23 -1.47
C HIS A 107 -17.61 -0.70 -2.09
N GLN A 108 -17.25 -1.44 -3.14
CA GLN A 108 -18.16 -2.38 -3.81
C GLN A 108 -18.52 -3.58 -2.93
N ALA A 109 -17.60 -4.06 -2.10
CA ALA A 109 -17.88 -5.12 -1.13
C ALA A 109 -18.91 -4.67 -0.09
N ILE A 110 -18.81 -3.44 0.42
CA ILE A 110 -19.81 -2.88 1.35
C ILE A 110 -21.18 -2.79 0.66
N PHE A 111 -21.24 -2.33 -0.59
CA PHE A 111 -22.49 -2.27 -1.33
C PHE A 111 -23.16 -3.65 -1.49
N VAL A 112 -22.40 -4.66 -1.92
CA VAL A 112 -22.96 -6.00 -2.20
C VAL A 112 -23.28 -6.77 -0.93
N PHE A 113 -22.37 -6.78 0.06
CA PHE A 113 -22.48 -7.66 1.22
C PHE A 113 -23.11 -7.01 2.45
N TYR A 114 -23.29 -5.69 2.45
CA TYR A 114 -23.89 -5.00 3.59
C TYR A 114 -25.12 -4.17 3.19
N PHE A 115 -24.98 -3.24 2.25
CA PHE A 115 -26.07 -2.33 1.89
C PHE A 115 -27.28 -3.08 1.28
N VAL A 116 -27.02 -4.01 0.36
CA VAL A 116 -28.06 -4.82 -0.27
C VAL A 116 -28.79 -5.72 0.75
N PRO A 117 -28.11 -6.53 1.60
CA PRO A 117 -28.79 -7.26 2.67
C PRO A 117 -29.56 -6.37 3.65
N CYS A 118 -29.01 -5.21 4.02
CA CYS A 118 -29.69 -4.26 4.92
C CYS A 118 -31.02 -3.78 4.34
N LEU A 119 -31.06 -3.48 3.04
CA LEU A 119 -32.28 -3.06 2.35
C LEU A 119 -33.34 -4.17 2.23
N TYR A 120 -32.93 -5.43 2.04
CA TYR A 120 -33.87 -6.54 1.81
C TYR A 120 -34.33 -7.25 3.09
N LEU A 121 -33.42 -7.42 4.06
CA LEU A 121 -33.70 -8.19 5.28
C LEU A 121 -34.38 -7.35 6.36
N HIS A 122 -34.25 -6.02 6.28
CA HIS A 122 -34.75 -5.07 7.27
C HIS A 122 -34.38 -5.43 8.73
N ASP A 123 -33.21 -6.02 8.94
CA ASP A 123 -32.74 -6.48 10.24
C ASP A 123 -32.23 -5.31 11.11
N GLU A 124 -32.74 -5.18 12.34
CA GLU A 124 -32.39 -4.10 13.27
C GLU A 124 -30.89 -4.03 13.61
N ARG A 125 -30.19 -5.17 13.64
CA ARG A 125 -28.74 -5.22 13.92
C ARG A 125 -27.94 -4.66 12.76
N LEU A 126 -28.39 -4.91 11.52
CA LEU A 126 -27.78 -4.31 10.34
C LEU A 126 -27.95 -2.79 10.38
N TYR A 127 -29.14 -2.28 10.70
CA TYR A 127 -29.37 -0.83 10.83
C TYR A 127 -28.54 -0.20 11.95
N ALA A 128 -28.41 -0.86 13.11
CA ALA A 128 -27.58 -0.38 14.22
C ALA A 128 -26.09 -0.23 13.83
N LEU A 129 -25.60 -1.02 12.86
CA LEU A 129 -24.22 -0.95 12.36
C LEU A 129 -24.04 0.10 11.23
N SER A 130 -25.13 0.67 10.71
CA SER A 130 -25.13 1.46 9.46
C SER A 130 -24.38 2.77 9.54
N GLU A 131 -24.29 3.37 10.72
CA GLU A 131 -23.53 4.60 10.93
C GLU A 131 -22.03 4.36 10.70
N ASN A 132 -21.48 3.32 11.32
CA ASN A 132 -20.07 2.94 11.19
C ASN A 132 -19.75 2.49 9.75
N VAL A 133 -20.62 1.68 9.15
CA VAL A 133 -20.38 1.18 7.78
C VAL A 133 -20.55 2.30 6.74
N GLY A 134 -21.52 3.20 6.94
CA GLY A 134 -21.70 4.39 6.13
C GLY A 134 -20.48 5.32 6.17
N PHE A 135 -19.87 5.49 7.35
CA PHE A 135 -18.64 6.28 7.49
C PHE A 135 -17.47 5.67 6.70
N VAL A 136 -17.26 4.35 6.80
CA VAL A 136 -16.23 3.65 5.99
C VAL A 136 -16.52 3.80 4.51
N LEU A 137 -17.78 3.67 4.10
CA LEU A 137 -18.20 3.83 2.71
C LEU A 137 -17.82 5.23 2.15
N ILE A 138 -18.14 6.30 2.88
CA ILE A 138 -17.79 7.68 2.50
C ILE A 138 -16.28 7.85 2.39
N ILE A 139 -15.50 7.34 3.37
CA ILE A 139 -14.04 7.41 3.30
C ILE A 139 -13.51 6.73 2.04
N THR A 140 -13.99 5.53 1.72
CA THR A 140 -13.53 4.79 0.53
C THR A 140 -13.92 5.50 -0.78
N TYR A 141 -15.05 6.20 -0.79
CA TYR A 141 -15.47 7.04 -1.91
C TYR A 141 -14.53 8.24 -2.10
N GLU A 142 -14.23 8.98 -1.03
CA GLU A 142 -13.30 10.12 -1.07
C GLU A 142 -11.88 9.69 -1.49
N ILE A 143 -11.40 8.54 -1.01
CA ILE A 143 -10.11 7.99 -1.42
C ILE A 143 -10.09 7.69 -2.92
N CYS A 144 -11.18 7.14 -3.48
CA CYS A 144 -11.27 6.90 -4.92
C CYS A 144 -11.22 8.21 -5.72
N GLY A 145 -12.02 9.21 -5.33
CA GLY A 145 -12.04 10.52 -5.95
C GLY A 145 -10.67 11.21 -5.93
N LEU A 146 -10.00 11.24 -4.76
CA LEU A 146 -8.65 11.79 -4.64
C LEU A 146 -7.62 11.00 -5.45
N SER A 147 -7.74 9.67 -5.49
CA SER A 147 -6.84 8.81 -6.28
C SER A 147 -6.91 9.14 -7.77
N HIS A 148 -8.09 9.45 -8.32
CA HIS A 148 -8.22 9.89 -9.70
C HIS A 148 -7.47 11.19 -9.99
N VAL A 149 -7.57 12.17 -9.08
CA VAL A 149 -6.81 13.43 -9.18
C VAL A 149 -5.31 13.16 -9.11
N CYS A 150 -4.87 12.35 -8.16
CA CYS A 150 -3.46 11.97 -8.01
C CYS A 150 -2.93 11.24 -9.25
N ILE A 151 -3.69 10.32 -9.84
CA ILE A 151 -3.30 9.61 -11.07
C ILE A 151 -3.21 10.58 -12.25
N ALA A 152 -4.14 11.54 -12.36
CA ALA A 152 -4.10 12.56 -13.40
C ALA A 152 -2.86 13.46 -13.27
N ILE A 153 -2.56 13.95 -12.06
CA ILE A 153 -1.35 14.72 -11.77
C ILE A 153 -0.10 13.88 -12.06
N ASN A 154 -0.06 12.63 -11.60
CA ASN A 154 1.06 11.72 -11.83
C ASN A 154 1.34 11.55 -13.33
N ARG A 155 0.30 11.35 -14.15
CA ARG A 155 0.40 11.27 -15.62
C ARG A 155 0.86 12.60 -16.23
N PHE A 156 0.31 13.72 -15.76
CA PHE A 156 0.69 15.05 -16.25
C PHE A 156 2.16 15.35 -15.98
N VAL A 157 2.65 15.12 -14.75
CA VAL A 157 4.05 15.35 -14.36
C VAL A 157 4.99 14.37 -15.09
N ALA A 158 4.59 13.11 -15.26
CA ALA A 158 5.38 12.13 -16.00
C ALA A 158 5.65 12.55 -17.45
N VAL A 159 4.68 13.21 -18.10
CA VAL A 159 4.81 13.66 -19.49
C VAL A 159 5.46 15.04 -19.60
N ASN A 160 5.03 16.01 -18.79
CA ASN A 160 5.44 17.41 -18.95
C ASN A 160 6.73 17.74 -18.18
N ALA A 161 7.10 16.96 -17.17
CA ALA A 161 8.27 17.22 -16.33
C ALA A 161 9.00 15.92 -15.93
N PRO A 162 9.57 15.17 -16.90
CA PRO A 162 10.15 13.85 -16.67
C PRO A 162 11.31 13.85 -15.65
N PHE A 163 12.11 14.91 -15.60
CA PHE A 163 13.19 15.07 -14.61
C PHE A 163 12.67 15.32 -13.19
N VAL A 164 11.53 16.00 -13.05
CA VAL A 164 10.87 16.20 -11.75
C VAL A 164 10.22 14.90 -11.32
N TYR A 165 9.57 14.20 -12.24
CA TYR A 165 8.94 12.89 -12.00
C TYR A 165 9.95 11.85 -11.47
N SER A 166 11.11 11.71 -12.13
CA SER A 166 12.15 10.76 -11.68
C SER A 166 12.73 11.12 -10.31
N ARG A 167 12.88 12.43 -10.03
CA ARG A 167 13.32 12.91 -8.71
C ARG A 167 12.31 12.60 -7.62
N LEU A 168 11.02 12.85 -7.85
CA LEU A 168 9.93 12.56 -6.91
C LEU A 168 9.84 11.06 -6.60
N PHE A 169 9.87 10.21 -7.63
CA PHE A 169 9.82 8.75 -7.44
C PHE A 169 10.99 8.24 -6.59
N ARG A 170 12.20 8.75 -6.86
CA ARG A 170 13.39 8.41 -6.07
C ARG A 170 13.28 8.82 -4.60
N TYR A 171 12.72 10.01 -4.31
CA TYR A 171 12.48 10.44 -2.92
C TYR A 171 11.42 9.57 -2.24
N ALA A 172 10.37 9.16 -2.96
CA ALA A 172 9.36 8.24 -2.44
C ALA A 172 9.95 6.87 -2.10
N ASP A 173 10.80 6.30 -2.97
CA ASP A 173 11.51 5.05 -2.70
C ASP A 173 12.44 5.18 -1.49
N PHE A 174 13.20 6.27 -1.40
CA PHE A 174 14.04 6.54 -0.23
C PHE A 174 13.21 6.56 1.07
N LEU A 175 12.10 7.29 1.09
CA LEU A 175 11.24 7.39 2.27
C LEU A 175 10.64 6.03 2.65
N LYS A 176 10.24 5.22 1.66
CA LYS A 176 9.77 3.85 1.88
C LYS A 176 10.84 3.01 2.61
N TYR A 177 12.09 3.03 2.15
CA TYR A 177 13.18 2.29 2.82
C TYR A 177 13.48 2.83 4.22
N VAL A 178 13.42 4.16 4.42
CA VAL A 178 13.56 4.76 5.76
C VAL A 178 12.49 4.26 6.73
N VAL A 179 11.23 4.16 6.30
CA VAL A 179 10.15 3.61 7.14
C VAL A 179 10.41 2.15 7.51
N PHE A 180 10.93 1.32 6.58
CA PHE A 180 11.34 -0.05 6.91
C PHE A 180 12.45 -0.08 7.96
N VAL A 181 13.48 0.74 7.82
CA VAL A 181 14.59 0.83 8.79
C VAL A 181 14.08 1.25 10.17
N ILE A 182 13.20 2.27 10.25
CA ILE A 182 12.61 2.70 11.52
C ILE A 182 11.78 1.58 12.16
N THR A 183 11.00 0.84 11.36
CA THR A 183 10.19 -0.28 11.85
C THR A 183 11.08 -1.36 12.46
N VAL A 184 12.16 -1.75 11.78
CA VAL A 184 13.14 -2.72 12.29
C VAL A 184 13.79 -2.20 13.58
N ALA A 185 14.22 -0.93 13.60
CA ALA A 185 14.84 -0.33 14.79
C ALA A 185 13.89 -0.33 16.01
N LEU A 186 12.60 -0.06 15.80
CA LEU A 186 11.59 -0.14 16.87
C LEU A 186 11.42 -1.57 17.38
N LEU A 187 11.34 -2.56 16.49
CA LEU A 187 11.25 -3.99 16.86
C LEU A 187 12.47 -4.43 17.67
N ASP A 188 13.67 -4.02 17.28
CA ASP A 188 14.91 -4.29 18.01
C ASP A 188 14.87 -3.61 19.39
N PHE A 189 14.47 -2.35 19.46
CA PHE A 189 14.34 -1.61 20.72
C PHE A 189 13.36 -2.30 21.70
N PHE A 190 12.17 -2.69 21.23
CA PHE A 190 11.21 -3.42 22.07
C PHE A 190 11.73 -4.78 22.52
N SER A 191 12.46 -5.49 21.64
CA SER A 191 13.10 -6.76 21.98
C SER A 191 14.15 -6.58 23.09
N ILE A 192 14.95 -5.53 23.01
CA ILE A 192 15.93 -5.17 24.06
C ILE A 192 15.23 -4.84 25.37
N LEU A 193 14.18 -4.01 25.34
CA LEU A 193 13.43 -3.66 26.56
C LEU A 193 12.81 -4.90 27.22
N ARG A 194 12.28 -5.84 26.42
CA ARG A 194 11.74 -7.11 26.92
C ARG A 194 12.84 -7.95 27.58
N VAL A 195 14.00 -8.10 26.94
CA VAL A 195 15.16 -8.82 27.50
C VAL A 195 15.62 -8.17 28.81
N HIS A 196 15.72 -6.84 28.86
CA HIS A 196 16.10 -6.11 30.07
C HIS A 196 15.07 -6.31 31.20
N SER A 197 13.78 -6.29 30.87
CA SER A 197 12.70 -6.52 31.83
C SER A 197 12.73 -7.94 32.41
N ILE A 198 12.99 -8.95 31.57
CA ILE A 198 13.18 -10.34 32.01
C ILE A 198 14.43 -10.46 32.90
N ASN A 199 15.54 -9.83 32.51
CA ASN A 199 16.78 -9.85 33.29
C ASN A 199 16.62 -9.18 34.65
N LYS A 200 15.89 -8.06 34.74
CA LYS A 200 15.59 -7.40 36.02
C LYS A 200 14.75 -8.28 36.94
N ARG A 201 13.80 -9.05 36.39
CA ARG A 201 13.00 -10.04 37.16
C ARG A 201 13.85 -11.19 37.67
N HIS A 202 14.78 -11.71 36.85
CA HIS A 202 15.71 -12.77 37.26
C HIS A 202 16.76 -12.30 38.28
N SER A 203 17.23 -11.05 38.18
CA SER A 203 18.17 -10.48 39.17
C SER A 203 17.56 -10.40 40.57
N ASN A 204 16.25 -10.12 40.68
CA ASN A 204 15.55 -10.06 41.97
C ASN A 204 15.31 -11.44 42.59
N THR A 205 15.47 -12.53 41.84
CA THR A 205 15.24 -13.92 42.31
C THR A 205 16.53 -14.64 42.74
N GLY A 206 17.69 -13.94 42.76
CA GLY A 206 18.85 -14.33 43.57
C GLY A 206 19.72 -15.50 43.09
N ALA A 207 19.36 -16.22 42.02
CA ALA A 207 20.18 -17.28 41.44
C ALA A 207 20.45 -16.99 39.95
N GLN A 208 21.66 -16.57 39.61
CA GLN A 208 22.07 -16.34 38.22
C GLN A 208 22.98 -17.48 37.76
N ASP A 209 22.39 -18.51 37.15
CA ASP A 209 23.13 -19.65 36.63
C ASP A 209 24.11 -19.23 35.53
N ALA A 210 25.26 -19.92 35.44
CA ALA A 210 26.27 -19.68 34.40
C ALA A 210 25.68 -19.78 32.97
N ALA A 211 24.68 -20.64 32.78
CA ALA A 211 23.92 -20.76 31.53
C ALA A 211 23.15 -19.47 31.19
N SER A 212 22.52 -18.85 32.20
CA SER A 212 21.78 -17.60 32.07
C SER A 212 22.69 -16.41 31.74
N ALA A 213 23.87 -16.33 32.37
CA ALA A 213 24.87 -15.30 32.07
C ALA A 213 25.44 -15.44 30.63
N MET A 214 25.67 -16.68 30.17
CA MET A 214 26.10 -16.94 28.79
C MET A 214 25.04 -16.54 27.77
N ARG A 215 23.76 -16.87 28.04
CA ARG A 215 22.62 -16.47 27.22
C ARG A 215 22.50 -14.95 27.10
N GLN A 216 22.62 -14.22 28.22
CA GLN A 216 22.58 -12.75 28.20
C GLN A 216 23.71 -12.12 27.37
N ARG A 217 24.92 -12.68 27.43
CA ARG A 217 26.04 -12.20 26.61
C ARG A 217 25.79 -12.42 25.11
N ARG A 218 25.17 -13.55 24.75
CA ARG A 218 24.77 -13.83 23.37
C ARG A 218 23.68 -12.87 22.90
N GLU A 219 22.66 -12.63 23.70
CA GLU A 219 21.59 -11.68 23.40
C GLU A 219 22.13 -10.25 23.19
N ARG A 220 23.05 -9.78 24.06
CA ARG A 220 23.70 -8.47 23.89
C ARG A 220 24.53 -8.38 22.62
N ASN A 221 25.26 -9.44 22.27
CA ASN A 221 26.04 -9.48 21.04
C ASN A 221 25.16 -9.48 19.80
N LEU A 222 24.00 -10.15 19.82
CA LEU A 222 23.03 -10.12 18.73
C LEU A 222 22.48 -8.72 18.52
N VAL A 223 22.14 -8.01 19.60
CA VAL A 223 21.69 -6.62 19.54
C VAL A 223 22.78 -5.71 18.95
N PHE A 224 24.03 -5.88 19.36
CA PHE A 224 25.14 -5.10 18.80
C PHE A 224 25.38 -5.42 17.31
N GLN A 225 25.21 -6.69 16.93
CA GLN A 225 25.28 -7.13 15.54
C GLN A 225 24.21 -6.41 14.69
N THR A 226 22.93 -6.47 15.09
CA THR A 226 21.83 -5.87 14.32
C THR A 226 21.94 -4.35 14.27
N ALA A 227 22.38 -3.72 15.36
CA ALA A 227 22.63 -2.27 15.38
C ALA A 227 23.73 -1.87 14.38
N LEU A 228 24.85 -2.59 14.34
CA LEU A 228 25.92 -2.32 13.36
C LEU A 228 25.45 -2.58 11.93
N GLN A 229 24.76 -3.69 11.67
CA GLN A 229 24.19 -4.00 10.35
C GLN A 229 23.24 -2.88 9.88
N GLY A 230 22.39 -2.38 10.78
CA GLY A 230 21.48 -1.27 10.50
C GLY A 230 22.19 0.05 10.15
N ILE A 231 23.30 0.38 10.82
CA ILE A 231 24.10 1.58 10.50
C ILE A 231 24.69 1.49 9.09
N PHE A 232 25.28 0.35 8.72
CA PHE A 232 25.85 0.16 7.38
C PHE A 232 24.77 0.15 6.29
N PHE A 233 23.62 -0.48 6.54
CA PHE A 233 22.52 -0.44 5.59
C PHE A 233 21.95 0.98 5.41
N THR A 234 21.87 1.76 6.49
CA THR A 234 21.41 3.15 6.41
C THR A 234 22.39 4.04 5.64
N SER A 235 23.70 3.85 5.83
CA SER A 235 24.70 4.60 5.08
C SER A 235 24.64 4.31 3.58
N GLU A 236 24.34 3.07 3.19
CA GLU A 236 24.06 2.68 1.80
C GLU A 236 22.88 3.43 1.19
N LEU A 237 21.76 3.54 1.92
CA LEU A 237 20.59 4.26 1.43
C LEU A 237 20.91 5.74 1.22
N ILE A 238 21.71 6.33 2.11
CA ILE A 238 22.15 7.73 1.98
C ILE A 238 23.08 7.89 0.77
N THR A 239 24.07 7.02 0.61
CA THR A 239 25.01 7.10 -0.53
C THR A 239 24.30 6.89 -1.86
N PHE A 240 23.39 5.92 -1.95
CA PHE A 240 22.65 5.62 -3.17
C PHE A 240 21.61 6.69 -3.52
N PHE A 241 20.75 7.09 -2.58
CA PHE A 241 19.62 7.99 -2.89
C PHE A 241 19.97 9.48 -2.83
N MET A 242 20.89 9.89 -1.95
CA MET A 242 21.22 11.30 -1.74
C MET A 242 22.52 11.72 -2.42
N LEU A 243 23.58 10.90 -2.35
CA LEU A 243 24.90 11.30 -2.87
C LEU A 243 25.09 10.93 -4.34
N SER A 244 24.75 9.70 -4.74
CA SER A 244 24.95 9.21 -6.12
C SER A 244 24.34 10.11 -7.21
N PRO A 245 23.18 10.77 -7.02
CA PRO A 245 22.64 11.71 -8.01
C PRO A 245 23.48 12.97 -8.24
N HIS A 246 24.31 13.34 -7.28
CA HIS A 246 25.17 14.53 -7.33
C HIS A 246 26.59 14.20 -7.82
N ALA A 247 26.83 12.94 -8.21
CA ALA A 247 28.10 12.50 -8.74
C ALA A 247 28.48 13.30 -10.01
N ARG A 248 29.73 13.77 -10.07
CA ARG A 248 30.24 14.62 -11.15
C ARG A 248 30.59 13.81 -12.40
N ASN A 249 30.89 12.52 -12.23
CA ASN A 249 31.28 11.62 -13.30
C ASN A 249 30.82 10.18 -13.03
N LYS A 250 30.90 9.33 -14.07
CA LYS A 250 30.45 7.93 -14.01
C LYS A 250 31.17 7.08 -12.96
N TRP A 251 32.43 7.39 -12.65
CA TRP A 251 33.21 6.64 -11.66
C TRP A 251 32.78 6.96 -10.23
N GLU A 252 32.50 8.24 -9.96
CA GLU A 252 31.94 8.67 -8.68
C GLU A 252 30.55 8.07 -8.44
N MET A 253 29.69 8.04 -9.47
CA MET A 253 28.38 7.38 -9.41
C MET A 253 28.51 5.87 -9.14
N PHE A 254 29.43 5.20 -9.85
CA PHE A 254 29.71 3.79 -9.64
C PHE A 254 30.20 3.49 -8.22
N LEU A 255 31.04 4.35 -7.64
CA LEU A 255 31.53 4.21 -6.27
C LEU A 255 30.41 4.40 -5.24
N LEU A 256 29.62 5.47 -5.38
CA LEU A 256 28.55 5.81 -4.44
C LEU A 256 27.37 4.83 -4.49
N ALA A 257 27.08 4.26 -5.65
CA ALA A 257 26.00 3.28 -5.80
C ALA A 257 26.52 1.84 -5.68
N THR A 258 27.22 1.35 -6.70
CA THR A 258 27.54 -0.07 -6.83
C THR A 258 28.61 -0.54 -5.85
N MET A 259 29.70 0.22 -5.67
CA MET A 259 30.74 -0.19 -4.73
C MET A 259 30.27 -0.11 -3.28
N SER A 260 29.51 0.94 -2.93
CA SER A 260 28.86 1.06 -1.61
C SER A 260 27.96 -0.14 -1.32
N TRP A 261 27.13 -0.57 -2.29
CA TRP A 261 26.28 -1.76 -2.17
C TRP A 261 27.11 -3.02 -1.91
N CYS A 262 28.15 -3.28 -2.70
CA CYS A 262 29.03 -4.43 -2.50
C CYS A 262 29.69 -4.43 -1.11
N LEU A 263 30.13 -3.26 -0.64
CA LEU A 263 30.78 -3.12 0.65
C LEU A 263 29.83 -3.47 1.80
N VAL A 264 28.57 -3.05 1.73
CA VAL A 264 27.58 -3.31 2.79
C VAL A 264 27.29 -4.81 2.90
N HIS A 265 27.12 -5.52 1.77
CA HIS A 265 26.94 -6.98 1.78
C HIS A 265 28.17 -7.73 2.30
N ALA A 266 29.38 -7.27 1.96
CA ALA A 266 30.60 -7.84 2.53
C ALA A 266 30.71 -7.58 4.04
N MET A 267 30.33 -6.39 4.50
CA MET A 267 30.34 -6.00 5.90
C MET A 267 29.28 -6.72 6.72
N ASP A 268 28.12 -7.06 6.13
CA ASP A 268 27.07 -7.83 6.80
C ASP A 268 27.61 -9.19 7.31
N GLY A 269 28.22 -9.96 6.41
CA GLY A 269 28.85 -11.23 6.76
C GLY A 269 30.00 -11.08 7.77
N PHE A 270 30.80 -10.02 7.63
CA PHE A 270 31.89 -9.71 8.57
C PHE A 270 31.37 -9.38 9.97
N ILE A 271 30.34 -8.55 10.09
CA ILE A 271 29.72 -8.17 11.37
C ILE A 271 29.15 -9.40 12.08
N VAL A 272 28.48 -10.30 11.36
CA VAL A 272 27.99 -11.58 11.91
C VAL A 272 29.14 -12.40 12.47
N LEU A 273 30.22 -12.58 11.70
CA LEU A 273 31.40 -13.33 12.15
C LEU A 273 32.05 -12.69 13.39
N CYS A 274 32.10 -11.36 13.47
CA CYS A 274 32.65 -10.63 14.62
C CYS A 274 31.77 -10.66 15.86
N CYS A 275 30.44 -10.66 15.72
CA CYS A 275 29.52 -10.62 16.86
C CYS A 275 29.15 -12.01 17.37
N ASN A 276 29.13 -13.03 16.50
CA ASN A 276 28.66 -14.37 16.83
C ASN A 276 29.81 -15.33 17.18
N ARG A 277 30.01 -15.56 18.47
CA ARG A 277 31.07 -16.43 18.99
C ARG A 277 30.89 -17.89 18.59
N ASP A 278 29.64 -18.36 18.49
CA ASP A 278 29.33 -19.75 18.18
C ASP A 278 29.75 -20.09 16.74
N PHE A 279 29.48 -19.18 15.80
CA PHE A 279 29.97 -19.27 14.42
C PHE A 279 31.50 -19.37 14.36
N ARG A 280 32.21 -18.49 15.08
CA ARG A 280 33.69 -18.55 15.13
C ARG A 280 34.21 -19.85 15.72
N GLN A 281 33.53 -20.40 16.72
CA GLN A 281 33.91 -21.68 17.30
C GLN A 281 33.69 -22.85 16.35
N GLN A 282 32.60 -22.85 15.58
CA GLN A 282 32.37 -23.88 14.56
C GLN A 282 33.41 -23.81 13.44
N ILE A 283 33.71 -22.62 12.93
CA ILE A 283 34.75 -22.42 11.90
C ILE A 283 36.11 -22.95 12.38
N ARG A 284 36.48 -22.70 13.64
CA ARG A 284 37.72 -23.23 14.23
C ARG A 284 37.73 -24.74 14.43
N LYS A 285 36.57 -25.41 14.44
CA LYS A 285 36.47 -26.88 14.56
C LYS A 285 36.50 -27.56 13.19
N SER A 286 36.14 -26.83 12.13
CA SER A 286 36.12 -27.32 10.75
C SER A 286 37.43 -27.11 9.98
N ILE A 287 38.36 -26.34 10.56
CA ILE A 287 39.74 -26.14 10.08
C ILE A 287 40.66 -26.98 10.96
#